data_AF-A0A7S2BV92-F1
#
_entry.id   AF-A0A7S2BV92-F1
#
_cell.length_a   1.000
_cell.length_b   1.000
_cell.length_c   1.000
_cell.angle_alpha   90.00
_cell.angle_beta   90.00
_cell.angle_gamma   90.00
#
_symmetry.space_group_name_H-M   'P 1'
#
loop_
_entity.id
_entity.type
_entity.pdbx_description
1 polymer ?
#
loop_
_entity_poly.entity_id
_entity_poly.type
_entity_poly.pdbx_seq_one_letter_code
_entity_poly.pdbx_strand_id
1 'polypeptide(L)'
;GKYFANVESVVSTYDGAQSFRNPPVFLRSVSDVGVEPAALAEVESLLDYLFHHGNTPIFIGKRLIQRFVTSNPSAEYLQVVGEAFRTGRCGGTVFSGAYGDLAATVAAVLLHPEALGEGAAATSPVRGALREPLMKFIHLLRSMEYRDGQHGSIVLKELQDVIGQFPYQ
;
A
#
# COMPACT_ATOMS: atom_id res chain seq x y z
N GLY A 1 38.06 -11.13 -20.13
CA GLY A 1 37.03 -12.17 -20.35
C GLY A 1 35.70 -11.48 -20.52
N LYS A 2 35.03 -11.71 -21.66
CA LYS A 2 33.66 -11.25 -21.95
C LYS A 2 32.69 -12.05 -21.08
N TYR A 3 32.49 -11.64 -19.84
CA TYR A 3 31.45 -12.25 -18.99
C TYR A 3 30.35 -11.22 -18.79
N PHE A 4 29.30 -11.44 -19.59
CA PHE A 4 27.90 -11.07 -19.41
C PHE A 4 27.64 -9.73 -18.72
N ALA A 5 27.24 -8.74 -19.52
CA ALA A 5 26.36 -7.70 -19.02
C ALA A 5 25.14 -8.41 -18.40
N ASN A 6 24.77 -8.04 -17.19
CA ASN A 6 23.61 -8.54 -16.48
C ASN A 6 22.34 -8.05 -17.21
N VAL A 7 21.96 -8.74 -18.27
CA VAL A 7 20.73 -8.46 -19.03
C VAL A 7 19.52 -9.13 -18.37
N GLU A 8 19.75 -10.20 -17.62
CA GLU A 8 18.70 -10.95 -16.92
C GLU A 8 18.74 -10.70 -15.40
N SER A 9 17.58 -10.38 -14.82
CA SER A 9 17.41 -10.06 -13.40
C SER A 9 17.36 -11.30 -12.50
N VAL A 10 16.97 -12.44 -13.06
CA VAL A 10 16.86 -13.72 -12.36
C VAL A 10 17.67 -14.76 -13.12
N VAL A 11 18.65 -15.35 -12.44
CA VAL A 11 19.48 -16.43 -13.00
C VAL A 11 19.00 -17.75 -12.43
N SER A 12 18.66 -18.69 -13.30
CA SER A 12 18.33 -20.08 -12.92
C SER A 12 19.57 -20.97 -12.94
N THR A 13 19.67 -21.91 -12.00
CA THR A 13 20.68 -22.97 -12.04
C THR A 13 20.47 -23.88 -13.25
N TYR A 14 21.50 -24.62 -13.63
CA TYR A 14 21.49 -25.52 -14.81
C TYR A 14 20.38 -26.60 -14.75
N ASP A 15 19.90 -26.92 -13.55
CA ASP A 15 18.83 -27.88 -13.29
C ASP A 15 17.45 -27.22 -13.19
N GLY A 16 17.36 -25.89 -13.30
CA GLY A 16 16.12 -25.11 -13.18
C GLY A 16 15.47 -25.13 -11.79
N ALA A 17 15.97 -25.95 -10.86
CA ALA A 17 15.39 -26.16 -9.54
C ALA A 17 15.51 -24.94 -8.61
N GLN A 18 16.48 -24.07 -8.84
CA GLN A 18 16.72 -22.90 -8.01
C GLN A 18 17.03 -21.69 -8.88
N SER A 19 16.43 -20.56 -8.53
CA SER A 19 16.69 -19.28 -9.16
C SER A 19 17.10 -18.29 -8.10
N PHE A 20 18.09 -17.46 -8.39
CA PHE A 20 18.50 -16.37 -7.51
C PHE A 20 18.49 -15.05 -8.26
N ARG A 21 18.26 -13.97 -7.52
CA ARG A 21 18.32 -12.62 -8.06
C ARG A 21 19.76 -12.29 -8.38
N ASN A 22 19.96 -11.75 -9.57
CA ASN A 22 21.22 -11.12 -9.92
C ASN A 22 21.41 -9.89 -9.02
N PRO A 23 22.54 -9.72 -8.32
CA PRO A 23 22.77 -8.52 -7.52
C PRO A 23 22.72 -7.26 -8.39
N PRO A 24 22.16 -6.16 -7.88
CA PRO A 24 22.07 -4.91 -8.64
C PRO A 24 23.46 -4.44 -9.05
N VAL A 25 23.60 -4.06 -10.32
CA VAL A 25 24.87 -3.55 -10.83
C VAL A 25 24.86 -2.03 -10.75
N PHE A 26 25.79 -1.47 -9.99
CA PHE A 26 25.99 -0.02 -9.98
C PHE A 26 26.63 0.45 -11.27
N LEU A 27 26.10 1.54 -11.83
CA LEU A 27 26.67 2.20 -13.00
C LEU A 27 28.10 2.66 -12.71
N ARG A 28 29.03 2.38 -13.63
CA ARG A 28 30.45 2.75 -13.50
C ARG A 28 30.72 4.17 -13.98
N SER A 29 30.04 4.61 -15.04
CA SER A 29 30.10 5.99 -15.55
C SER A 29 28.75 6.37 -16.16
N VAL A 30 28.38 7.66 -16.05
CA VAL A 30 27.18 8.23 -16.69
C VAL A 30 27.37 8.40 -18.20
N SER A 31 28.62 8.41 -18.66
CA SER A 31 28.97 8.59 -20.08
C SER A 31 29.01 7.29 -20.88
N ASP A 32 28.74 6.13 -20.25
CA ASP A 32 28.76 4.85 -20.94
C ASP A 32 27.55 4.72 -21.89
N VAL A 33 27.76 4.08 -23.04
CA VAL A 33 26.71 3.91 -24.06
C VAL A 33 25.64 2.96 -23.52
N GLY A 34 24.38 3.39 -23.49
CA GLY A 34 23.25 2.57 -23.04
C GLY A 34 23.00 2.57 -21.53
N VAL A 35 23.57 3.52 -20.78
CA VAL A 35 23.37 3.65 -19.33
C VAL A 35 21.93 3.94 -18.93
N GLU A 36 21.27 4.90 -19.59
CA GLU A 36 19.88 5.27 -19.32
C GLU A 36 18.89 4.09 -19.40
N PRO A 37 18.82 3.33 -20.52
CA PRO A 37 17.92 2.19 -20.60
C PRO A 37 18.29 1.06 -19.62
N ALA A 38 19.59 0.87 -19.31
CA ALA A 38 20.02 -0.11 -18.31
C ALA A 38 19.55 0.28 -16.89
N ALA A 39 19.64 1.56 -16.54
CA ALA A 39 19.17 2.06 -15.25
C ALA A 39 17.66 1.88 -15.08
N LEU A 40 16.88 2.18 -16.13
CA LEU A 40 15.42 1.98 -16.11
C LEU A 40 15.05 0.50 -15.96
N ALA A 41 15.72 -0.40 -16.68
CA ALA A 41 15.47 -1.83 -16.57
C ALA A 41 15.78 -2.39 -15.16
N GLU A 42 16.85 -1.90 -14.52
CA GLU A 42 17.18 -2.27 -13.13
C GLU A 42 16.11 -1.78 -12.14
N VAL A 43 15.61 -0.56 -12.31
CA VAL A 43 14.52 -0.02 -11.47
C VAL A 43 13.23 -0.81 -11.66
N GLU A 44 12.83 -1.09 -12.90
CA GLU A 44 11.63 -1.88 -13.21
C GLU A 44 11.72 -3.29 -12.62
N SER A 45 12.86 -3.98 -12.80
CA SER A 45 13.15 -5.28 -12.20
C SER A 45 13.07 -5.27 -10.67
N LEU A 46 13.55 -4.20 -10.02
CA LEU A 46 13.43 -4.04 -8.57
C LEU A 46 11.98 -3.83 -8.14
N LEU A 47 11.24 -2.98 -8.85
CA LEU A 47 9.82 -2.74 -8.56
C LEU A 47 8.99 -4.01 -8.71
N ASP A 48 9.21 -4.79 -9.77
CA ASP A 48 8.55 -6.08 -9.99
C ASP A 48 8.83 -7.06 -8.85
N TYR A 49 10.08 -7.09 -8.37
CA TYR A 49 10.43 -7.94 -7.23
C TYR A 49 9.74 -7.52 -5.95
N LEU A 50 9.75 -6.23 -5.63
CA LEU A 50 9.06 -5.70 -4.47
C LEU A 50 7.55 -5.94 -4.57
N PHE A 51 6.98 -5.81 -5.76
CA PHE A 51 5.58 -6.06 -6.00
C PHE A 51 5.21 -7.52 -5.73
N HIS A 52 5.98 -8.49 -6.26
CA HIS A 52 5.74 -9.91 -6.06
C HIS A 52 6.25 -10.48 -4.73
N HIS A 53 6.83 -9.63 -3.87
CA HIS A 53 7.35 -10.07 -2.58
C HIS A 53 6.21 -10.57 -1.66
N GLY A 54 6.46 -11.67 -0.94
CA GLY A 54 5.43 -12.33 -0.12
C GLY A 54 4.78 -11.44 0.96
N ASN A 55 5.50 -10.39 1.42
CA ASN A 55 4.99 -9.43 2.41
C ASN A 55 4.14 -8.31 1.83
N THR A 56 4.20 -8.06 0.52
CA THR A 56 3.53 -6.92 -0.13
C THR A 56 2.00 -6.98 0.02
N PRO A 57 1.33 -8.12 -0.19
CA PRO A 57 -0.12 -8.23 0.00
C PRO A 57 -0.56 -7.85 1.43
N ILE A 58 0.17 -8.32 2.44
CA ILE A 58 -0.15 -8.06 3.85
C ILE A 58 0.10 -6.60 4.22
N PHE A 59 1.19 -6.01 3.72
CA PHE A 59 1.53 -4.62 4.01
C PHE A 59 0.52 -3.64 3.40
N ILE A 60 0.16 -3.85 2.13
CA ILE A 60 -0.88 -3.07 1.45
C ILE A 60 -2.23 -3.28 2.14
N GLY A 61 -2.61 -4.53 2.40
CA GLY A 61 -3.86 -4.87 3.09
C GLY A 61 -3.98 -4.15 4.44
N LYS A 62 -2.94 -4.22 5.29
CA LYS A 62 -2.93 -3.55 6.59
C LYS A 62 -3.16 -2.04 6.48
N ARG A 63 -2.46 -1.37 5.55
CA ARG A 63 -2.60 0.09 5.36
C ARG A 63 -3.99 0.47 4.88
N LEU A 64 -4.56 -0.31 3.95
CA LEU A 64 -5.92 -0.07 3.45
C LEU A 64 -6.95 -0.26 4.58
N ILE A 65 -6.85 -1.33 5.36
CA ILE A 65 -7.76 -1.57 6.48
C ILE A 65 -7.67 -0.44 7.52
N GLN A 66 -6.45 0.00 7.85
CA GLN A 66 -6.24 1.11 8.78
C GLN A 66 -6.79 2.44 8.29
N ARG A 67 -6.79 2.67 6.97
CA ARG A 67 -7.34 3.89 6.38
C ARG A 67 -8.87 3.87 6.29
N PHE A 68 -9.48 2.71 6.08
CA PHE A 68 -10.91 2.61 5.77
C PHE A 68 -11.78 2.08 6.92
N VAL A 69 -11.24 1.26 7.82
CA VAL A 69 -12.07 0.46 8.73
C VAL A 69 -11.63 0.59 10.19
N THR A 70 -10.45 0.10 10.54
CA THR A 70 -10.04 -0.04 11.94
C THR A 70 -8.52 0.07 12.14
N SER A 71 -8.11 0.66 13.26
CA SER A 71 -6.69 0.83 13.60
C SER A 71 -5.98 -0.48 13.95
N ASN A 72 -6.72 -1.48 14.44
CA ASN A 72 -6.18 -2.76 14.91
C ASN A 72 -6.91 -3.95 14.27
N PRO A 73 -6.61 -4.28 13.00
CA PRO A 73 -7.22 -5.42 12.33
C PRO A 73 -6.74 -6.76 12.89
N SER A 74 -7.62 -7.77 12.89
CA SER A 74 -7.24 -9.13 13.22
C SER A 74 -6.28 -9.76 12.19
N ALA A 75 -5.56 -10.81 12.61
CA ALA A 75 -4.66 -11.54 11.73
C ALA A 75 -5.40 -12.27 10.61
N GLU A 76 -6.60 -12.81 10.88
CA GLU A 76 -7.47 -13.45 9.90
C GLU A 76 -7.88 -12.47 8.81
N TYR A 77 -8.30 -11.26 9.20
CA TYR A 77 -8.70 -10.22 8.26
C TYR A 77 -7.54 -9.83 7.32
N LEU A 78 -6.32 -9.71 7.85
CA LEU A 78 -5.13 -9.47 7.03
C LEU A 78 -4.86 -10.60 6.03
N GLN A 79 -5.09 -11.86 6.42
CA GLN A 79 -4.90 -13.01 5.54
C GLN A 79 -5.92 -13.02 4.40
N VAL A 80 -7.20 -12.77 4.69
CA VAL A 80 -8.27 -12.72 3.67
C VAL A 80 -8.01 -11.62 2.65
N VAL A 81 -7.64 -10.43 3.11
CA VAL A 81 -7.31 -9.30 2.21
C VAL A 81 -6.05 -9.58 1.41
N GLY A 82 -5.04 -10.19 2.03
CA GLY A 82 -3.82 -10.62 1.34
C GLY A 82 -4.11 -11.65 0.25
N GLU A 83 -5.04 -12.59 0.48
CA GLU A 83 -5.43 -13.58 -0.51
C GLU A 83 -6.25 -12.98 -1.66
N ALA A 84 -7.14 -12.03 -1.36
CA ALA A 84 -7.85 -11.28 -2.38
C ALA A 84 -6.89 -10.50 -3.29
N PHE A 85 -5.84 -9.91 -2.74
CA PHE A 85 -4.78 -9.25 -3.50
C PHE A 85 -4.01 -10.23 -4.40
N ARG A 86 -3.69 -11.44 -3.92
CA ARG A 86 -2.94 -12.44 -4.72
C ARG A 86 -3.77 -13.04 -5.84
N THR A 87 -5.05 -13.28 -5.59
CA THR A 87 -5.91 -14.06 -6.48
C THR A 87 -6.83 -13.21 -7.36
N GLY A 88 -7.05 -11.94 -7.00
CA GLY A 88 -8.03 -11.08 -7.67
C GLY A 88 -9.48 -11.54 -7.47
N ARG A 89 -9.76 -12.16 -6.33
CA ARG A 89 -11.08 -12.74 -6.00
C ARG A 89 -11.51 -12.31 -4.61
N CYS A 90 -12.81 -12.03 -4.44
CA CYS A 90 -13.40 -11.78 -3.13
C CYS A 90 -14.86 -12.26 -3.12
N GLY A 91 -15.25 -13.00 -2.07
CA GLY A 91 -16.64 -13.40 -1.85
C GLY A 91 -17.29 -14.15 -3.01
N GLY A 92 -16.53 -15.03 -3.70
CA GLY A 92 -17.01 -15.77 -4.87
C GLY A 92 -17.04 -14.97 -6.19
N THR A 93 -16.77 -13.66 -6.14
CA THR A 93 -16.66 -12.81 -7.33
C THR A 93 -15.21 -12.76 -7.82
N VAL A 94 -15.02 -12.91 -9.13
CA VAL A 94 -13.73 -12.72 -9.79
C VAL A 94 -13.71 -11.29 -10.34
N PHE A 95 -12.67 -10.55 -10.00
CA PHE A 95 -12.42 -9.21 -10.52
C PHE A 95 -11.54 -9.33 -11.76
N SER A 96 -10.29 -8.89 -11.71
CA SER A 96 -9.31 -9.16 -12.79
C SER A 96 -8.79 -10.61 -12.77
N GLY A 97 -8.78 -11.26 -11.59
CA GLY A 97 -8.17 -12.57 -11.41
C GLY A 97 -6.64 -12.58 -11.46
N ALA A 98 -6.01 -11.39 -11.47
CA ALA A 98 -4.56 -11.22 -11.49
C ALA A 98 -4.01 -10.90 -10.10
N TYR A 99 -2.70 -11.12 -9.93
CA TYR A 99 -1.97 -10.69 -8.74
C TYR A 99 -1.94 -9.15 -8.66
N GLY A 100 -2.21 -8.62 -7.47
CA GLY A 100 -2.23 -7.20 -7.19
C GLY A 100 -3.51 -6.47 -7.60
N ASP A 101 -4.62 -7.21 -7.67
CA ASP A 101 -5.93 -6.63 -7.95
C ASP A 101 -6.44 -5.77 -6.79
N LEU A 102 -6.41 -4.46 -6.97
CA LEU A 102 -6.91 -3.51 -5.98
C LEU A 102 -8.44 -3.54 -5.84
N ALA A 103 -9.19 -3.88 -6.89
CA ALA A 103 -10.66 -3.95 -6.80
C ALA A 103 -11.08 -5.11 -5.89
N ALA A 104 -10.48 -6.28 -6.07
CA ALA A 104 -10.69 -7.43 -5.19
C ALA A 104 -10.22 -7.14 -3.76
N THR A 105 -9.07 -6.49 -3.62
CA THR A 105 -8.50 -6.13 -2.31
C THR A 105 -9.40 -5.17 -1.55
N VAL A 106 -9.86 -4.08 -2.19
CA VAL A 106 -10.76 -3.10 -1.57
C VAL A 106 -12.11 -3.72 -1.24
N ALA A 107 -12.65 -4.59 -2.11
CA ALA A 107 -13.86 -5.34 -1.81
C ALA A 107 -13.67 -6.22 -0.57
N ALA A 108 -12.56 -6.94 -0.45
CA ALA A 108 -12.25 -7.76 0.72
C ALA A 108 -12.11 -6.92 2.00
N VAL A 109 -11.54 -5.72 1.91
CA VAL A 109 -11.49 -4.77 3.03
C VAL A 109 -12.91 -4.36 3.46
N LEU A 110 -13.74 -3.90 2.53
CA LEU A 110 -15.02 -3.31 2.92
C LEU A 110 -16.09 -4.35 3.30
N LEU A 111 -16.00 -5.57 2.76
CA LEU A 111 -17.00 -6.62 2.94
C LEU A 111 -16.64 -7.65 4.01
N HIS A 112 -15.49 -7.52 4.68
CA HIS A 112 -15.11 -8.44 5.73
C HIS A 112 -16.06 -8.36 6.94
N PRO A 113 -16.40 -9.48 7.61
CA PRO A 113 -17.28 -9.47 8.78
C PRO A 113 -16.82 -8.51 9.89
N GLU A 114 -15.50 -8.37 10.09
CA GLU A 114 -14.93 -7.40 11.03
C GLU A 114 -15.21 -5.94 10.65
N ALA A 115 -15.24 -5.63 9.34
CA ALA A 115 -15.57 -4.31 8.84
C ALA A 115 -17.06 -3.99 9.03
N LEU A 116 -17.93 -4.96 8.70
CA LEU A 116 -19.38 -4.86 8.88
C LEU A 116 -19.78 -4.85 10.34
N GLY A 117 -18.98 -5.49 11.20
CA GLY A 117 -19.20 -5.51 12.64
C GLY A 117 -19.88 -6.71 13.19
N GLU A 118 -19.65 -7.83 12.56
CA GLU A 118 -20.22 -9.10 12.91
C GLU A 118 -19.22 -9.90 13.76
N GLY A 119 -19.71 -10.93 14.44
CA GLY A 119 -18.88 -11.83 15.22
C GLY A 119 -18.14 -11.16 16.40
N ALA A 120 -16.90 -11.59 16.65
CA ALA A 120 -16.10 -11.13 17.79
C ALA A 120 -15.73 -9.63 17.73
N ALA A 121 -15.77 -9.02 16.54
CA ALA A 121 -15.52 -7.60 16.37
C ALA A 121 -16.70 -6.74 16.87
N ALA A 122 -17.93 -7.27 16.85
CA ALA A 122 -19.14 -6.58 17.27
C ALA A 122 -19.10 -6.16 18.75
N THR A 123 -18.47 -6.99 19.59
CA THR A 123 -18.43 -6.85 21.04
C THR A 123 -17.16 -6.18 21.57
N SER A 124 -16.22 -5.82 20.69
CA SER A 124 -14.97 -5.19 21.09
C SER A 124 -15.19 -3.71 21.46
N PRO A 125 -14.79 -3.27 22.67
CA PRO A 125 -14.92 -1.88 23.09
C PRO A 125 -13.95 -0.94 22.34
N VAL A 126 -12.96 -1.49 21.63
CA VAL A 126 -11.94 -0.74 20.88
C VAL A 126 -12.23 -0.74 19.37
N ARG A 127 -13.48 -1.01 18.98
CA ARG A 127 -13.87 -1.10 17.58
C ARG A 127 -13.78 0.25 16.86
N GLY A 128 -13.29 0.20 15.62
CA GLY A 128 -13.25 1.34 14.71
C GLY A 128 -11.91 2.04 14.70
N ALA A 129 -11.91 3.32 14.34
CA ALA A 129 -10.73 4.16 14.34
C ALA A 129 -11.03 5.48 15.07
N LEU A 130 -10.12 5.91 15.93
CA LEU A 130 -10.23 7.23 16.54
C LEU A 130 -10.05 8.28 15.44
N ARG A 131 -11.05 9.15 15.28
CA ARG A 131 -10.97 10.25 14.31
C ARG A 131 -9.85 11.20 14.71
N GLU A 132 -8.95 11.47 13.78
CA GLU A 132 -7.89 12.46 13.92
C GLU A 132 -8.45 13.84 14.32
N PRO A 133 -7.85 14.54 15.30
CA PRO A 133 -8.20 15.91 15.69
C PRO A 133 -8.39 16.87 14.51
N LEU A 134 -7.47 16.87 13.53
CA LEU A 134 -7.59 17.73 12.34
C LEU A 134 -8.85 17.44 11.53
N MET A 135 -9.18 16.16 11.35
CA MET A 135 -10.42 15.76 10.67
C MET A 135 -11.66 16.19 11.45
N LYS A 136 -11.66 16.13 12.79
CA LYS A 136 -12.77 16.66 13.61
C LYS A 136 -12.99 18.15 13.32
N PHE A 137 -11.92 18.93 13.27
CA PHE A 137 -11.98 20.36 12.98
C PHE A 137 -12.49 20.66 11.55
N ILE A 138 -11.97 19.97 10.54
CA ILE A 138 -12.45 20.12 9.15
C ILE A 138 -13.94 19.80 9.04
N HIS A 139 -14.40 18.75 9.71
CA HIS A 139 -15.81 18.40 9.72
C HIS A 139 -16.68 19.44 10.43
N LEU A 140 -16.20 20.05 11.51
CA LEU A 140 -16.88 21.17 12.16
C LEU A 140 -17.06 22.33 11.19
N LEU A 141 -15.97 22.78 10.53
CA LEU A 141 -16.04 23.87 9.55
C LEU A 141 -17.03 23.58 8.42
N ARG A 142 -17.03 22.35 7.89
CA ARG A 142 -17.99 21.93 6.86
C ARG A 142 -19.43 21.94 7.38
N SER A 143 -19.66 21.48 8.62
CA SER A 143 -21.00 21.45 9.22
C SER A 143 -21.56 22.85 9.48
N MET A 144 -20.68 23.84 9.67
CA MET A 144 -21.03 25.25 9.81
C MET A 144 -21.10 25.99 8.47
N GLU A 145 -20.96 25.28 7.35
CA GLU A 145 -20.91 25.85 6.00
C GLU A 145 -19.87 26.97 5.86
N TYR A 146 -18.75 26.86 6.58
CA TYR A 146 -17.72 27.89 6.56
C TYR A 146 -17.18 28.06 5.14
N ARG A 147 -17.28 29.28 4.62
CA ARG A 147 -16.68 29.71 3.36
C ARG A 147 -15.72 30.85 3.67
N ASP A 148 -14.50 30.75 3.17
CA ASP A 148 -13.58 31.87 3.23
C ASP A 148 -14.05 32.97 2.26
N GLY A 149 -14.05 34.22 2.71
CA GLY A 149 -14.55 35.36 1.93
C GLY A 149 -13.75 35.60 0.64
N GLN A 150 -12.50 35.12 0.58
CA GLN A 150 -11.60 35.25 -0.57
C GLN A 150 -11.41 33.91 -1.31
N HIS A 151 -12.10 32.84 -0.93
CA HIS A 151 -11.83 31.45 -1.39
C HIS A 151 -10.36 31.04 -1.23
N GLY A 152 -9.65 31.64 -0.28
CA GLY A 152 -8.26 31.34 0.02
C GLY A 152 -8.11 30.06 0.84
N SER A 153 -6.86 29.58 0.90
CA SER A 153 -6.50 28.48 1.80
C SER A 153 -6.71 28.90 3.26
N ILE A 154 -7.41 28.05 4.02
CA ILE A 154 -7.58 28.25 5.46
C ILE A 154 -6.22 28.02 6.13
N VAL A 155 -5.62 29.09 6.66
CA VAL A 155 -4.36 29.00 7.40
C VAL A 155 -4.68 28.83 8.89
N LEU A 156 -4.45 27.62 9.38
CA LEU A 156 -4.55 27.30 10.80
C LEU A 156 -3.15 27.42 11.41
N LYS A 157 -2.95 28.45 12.23
CA LYS A 157 -1.67 28.69 12.90
C LYS A 157 -1.57 27.80 14.15
N GLU A 158 -0.35 27.31 14.43
CA GLU A 158 0.00 26.66 15.70
C GLU A 158 -0.89 25.45 16.06
N LEU A 159 -1.34 24.68 15.06
CA LEU A 159 -2.14 23.47 15.30
C LEU A 159 -1.43 22.45 16.22
N GLN A 160 -0.09 22.45 16.23
CA GLN A 160 0.70 21.63 17.16
C GLN A 160 0.42 21.96 18.64
N ASP A 161 0.19 23.24 18.96
CA ASP A 161 0.03 23.72 20.33
C ASP A 161 -1.43 23.66 20.78
N VAL A 162 -2.37 23.75 19.81
CA VAL A 162 -3.81 23.74 20.07
C VAL A 162 -4.42 22.33 20.02
N ILE A 163 -4.05 21.52 19.04
CA ILE A 163 -4.64 20.18 18.82
C ILE A 163 -3.61 19.05 18.82
N GLY A 164 -2.32 19.33 19.04
CA GLY A 164 -1.27 18.31 19.11
C GLY A 164 -0.96 17.63 17.77
N GLN A 165 -1.40 18.19 16.63
CA GLN A 165 -1.18 17.63 15.30
C GLN A 165 -0.86 18.73 14.29
N PHE A 166 0.14 18.50 13.43
CA PHE A 166 0.45 19.36 12.29
C PHE A 166 0.46 18.51 11.01
N PRO A 167 -0.11 18.98 9.88
CA PRO A 167 -0.23 18.20 8.64
C PRO A 167 1.13 17.89 7.95
N TYR A 168 2.22 18.51 8.39
CA TYR A 168 3.56 18.32 7.83
C TYR A 168 4.61 18.19 8.94
N GLN A 169 4.84 16.96 9.42
CA GLN A 169 6.12 16.51 9.98
C GLN A 169 6.23 15.00 9.85
#